data_AF-A0A7L3NQ37-F1
#
_entry.id   AF-A0A7L3NQ37-F1
#
_cell.length_a   1.000
_cell.length_b   1.000
_cell.length_c   1.000
_cell.angle_alpha   90.00
_cell.angle_beta   90.00
_cell.angle_gamma   90.00
#
_symmetry.space_group_name_H-M   'P 1'
#
loop_
_entity.id
_entity.type
_entity.pdbx_description
1 polymer ?
#
loop_
_entity_poly.entity_id
_entity_poly.type
_entity_poly.pdbx_seq_one_letter_code
_entity_poly.pdbx_strand_id
1 'polypeptide(L)'
;GEQCVATVASPSLCVPAFPPPTPQAAFAHLALAFRCDLFTLRQRLEVEKRGRDAAEENIQEELGQCRAALGRLSPSCTDGGCKELLEQLQHSLDVLEAAVERATSAAEKLGAVHQEARMSRAAEVMVQHVENLKRHHVREHAELEEMKRLIQQNSRNRQLAETQDDTEPRLRPHPLMRTFQQVT
;
A
#
# COMPACT_ATOMS: atom_id res chain seq x y z
N GLY A 1 -36.75 -6.78 15.08
CA GLY A 1 -36.02 -7.34 16.24
C GLY A 1 -34.62 -6.78 16.19
N GLU A 2 -34.46 -5.58 16.74
CA GLU A 2 -33.18 -4.88 16.78
C GLU A 2 -32.40 -5.37 18.00
N GLN A 3 -31.17 -5.83 17.79
CA GLN A 3 -30.34 -6.40 18.83
C GLN A 3 -29.44 -5.29 19.38
N CYS A 4 -29.81 -4.73 20.54
CA CYS A 4 -28.97 -3.82 21.30
C CYS A 4 -27.79 -4.59 21.92
N VAL A 5 -26.55 -4.16 21.64
CA VAL A 5 -25.37 -4.67 22.34
C VAL A 5 -25.16 -3.81 23.59
N ALA A 6 -25.43 -4.39 24.76
CA ALA A 6 -25.21 -3.74 26.04
C ALA A 6 -23.70 -3.53 26.27
N THR A 7 -23.25 -2.27 26.28
CA THR A 7 -21.93 -1.90 26.80
C THR A 7 -22.08 -1.52 28.27
N VAL A 8 -21.24 -2.09 29.13
CA VAL A 8 -21.36 -2.06 30.61
C VAL A 8 -21.11 -0.67 31.24
N ALA A 9 -21.01 0.40 30.44
CA ALA A 9 -20.77 1.75 30.93
C ALA A 9 -21.84 2.72 30.43
N SER A 10 -22.76 3.10 31.33
CA SER A 10 -23.76 4.19 31.21
C SER A 10 -25.04 3.86 30.40
N PRO A 11 -26.22 3.76 31.04
CA PRO A 11 -27.46 3.30 30.41
C PRO A 11 -28.25 4.37 29.63
N SER A 12 -27.65 5.51 29.24
CA SER A 12 -28.41 6.65 28.69
C SER A 12 -27.88 7.27 27.39
N LEU A 13 -26.93 6.63 26.70
CA LEU A 13 -26.64 6.97 25.29
C LEU A 13 -26.82 5.73 24.42
N CYS A 14 -28.04 5.55 23.91
CA CYS A 14 -28.26 4.69 22.76
C CYS A 14 -27.64 5.40 21.55
N VAL A 15 -26.35 5.14 21.30
CA VAL A 15 -25.71 5.60 20.05
C VAL A 15 -26.38 4.81 18.92
N PRO A 16 -27.02 5.47 17.94
CA PRO A 16 -27.61 4.75 16.83
C PRO A 16 -26.51 3.93 16.15
N ALA A 17 -26.75 2.63 16.02
CA ALA A 17 -25.86 1.74 15.29
C ALA A 17 -25.83 2.20 13.83
N PHE A 18 -24.81 3.00 13.47
CA PHE A 18 -24.61 3.40 12.09
C PHE A 18 -24.43 2.13 11.25
N PRO A 19 -25.10 2.01 10.10
CA PRO A 19 -24.88 0.90 9.19
C PRO A 19 -23.38 0.86 8.81
N PRO A 20 -22.80 -0.33 8.62
CA PRO A 20 -21.40 -0.45 8.27
C PRO A 20 -21.12 0.36 6.99
N PRO A 21 -20.04 1.16 6.96
CA PRO A 21 -19.72 1.97 5.80
C PRO A 21 -19.56 1.09 4.57
N THR A 22 -19.95 1.60 3.40
CA THR A 22 -19.64 0.93 2.14
C THR A 22 -18.13 0.76 2.01
N PRO A 23 -17.63 -0.27 1.30
CA PRO A 23 -16.19 -0.48 1.14
C PRO A 23 -15.49 0.76 0.56
N GLN A 24 -16.15 1.52 -0.31
CA GLN A 24 -15.64 2.79 -0.82
C GLN A 24 -15.52 3.87 0.26
N ALA A 25 -16.54 4.04 1.10
CA ALA A 25 -16.52 5.00 2.20
C ALA A 25 -15.49 4.60 3.28
N ALA A 26 -15.43 3.32 3.62
CA ALA A 26 -14.44 2.77 4.56
C ALA A 26 -13.01 3.00 4.06
N PHE A 27 -12.75 2.74 2.77
CA PHE A 27 -11.45 3.01 2.17
C PHE A 27 -11.11 4.50 2.16
N ALA A 28 -12.06 5.37 1.82
CA ALA A 28 -11.86 6.82 1.82
C ALA A 28 -11.54 7.35 3.23
N HIS A 29 -12.24 6.86 4.25
CA HIS A 29 -11.97 7.19 5.64
C HIS A 29 -10.58 6.71 6.07
N LEU A 30 -10.23 5.47 5.72
CA LEU A 30 -8.92 4.89 6.02
C LEU A 30 -7.77 5.66 5.34
N ALA A 31 -7.92 5.99 4.06
CA ALA A 31 -6.94 6.77 3.31
C ALA A 31 -6.77 8.19 3.89
N LEU A 32 -7.86 8.82 4.35
CA LEU A 32 -7.78 10.11 5.02
C LEU A 32 -7.05 10.01 6.36
N ALA A 33 -7.37 9.01 7.18
CA ALA A 33 -6.69 8.76 8.45
C ALA A 33 -5.17 8.62 8.26
N PHE A 34 -4.73 7.74 7.36
CA PHE A 34 -3.30 7.57 7.07
C PHE A 34 -2.61 8.84 6.54
N ARG A 35 -3.31 9.68 5.76
CA ARG A 35 -2.76 10.96 5.29
C ARG A 35 -2.56 11.95 6.44
N CYS A 36 -3.48 11.99 7.40
CA CYS A 36 -3.34 12.80 8.61
C CYS A 36 -2.15 12.32 9.46
N ASP A 37 -2.05 11.00 9.63
CA ASP A 37 -1.01 10.39 10.46
C ASP A 37 0.39 10.56 9.86
N LEU A 38 0.52 10.50 8.53
CA LEU A 38 1.79 10.64 7.80
C LEU A 38 2.56 11.93 8.15
N PHE A 39 1.84 13.01 8.47
CA PHE A 39 2.46 14.30 8.83
C PHE A 39 3.33 14.18 10.09
N THR A 40 2.88 13.44 11.09
CA THR A 40 3.60 13.27 12.37
C THR A 40 4.44 12.00 12.41
N LEU A 41 4.10 11.01 11.59
CA LEU A 41 4.70 9.68 11.57
C LEU A 41 6.22 9.74 11.42
N ARG A 42 6.75 10.58 10.51
CA ARG A 42 8.21 10.71 10.31
C ARG A 42 8.93 11.13 11.58
N GLN A 43 8.42 12.15 12.25
CA GLN A 43 9.03 12.66 13.48
C GLN A 43 8.93 11.62 14.61
N ARG A 44 7.80 10.92 14.73
CA ARG A 44 7.60 9.85 15.71
C ARG A 44 8.56 8.69 15.49
N LEU A 45 8.78 8.29 14.24
CA LEU A 45 9.73 7.23 13.87
C LEU A 45 11.17 7.63 14.22
N GLU A 46 11.53 8.89 13.98
CA GLU A 46 12.86 9.39 14.30
C GLU A 46 13.12 9.46 15.81
N VAL A 47 12.14 9.91 16.59
CA VAL A 47 12.24 9.95 18.05
C VAL A 47 12.36 8.53 18.63
N GLU A 48 11.53 7.61 18.15
CA GLU A 48 11.59 6.21 18.58
C GLU A 48 12.94 5.60 18.24
N LYS A 49 13.43 5.79 17.01
CA LYS A 49 14.74 5.29 16.58
C LYS A 49 15.86 5.82 17.47
N ARG A 50 15.90 7.13 17.71
CA ARG A 50 16.93 7.74 18.59
C ARG A 50 16.84 7.19 20.02
N GLY A 51 15.63 6.98 20.54
CA GLY A 51 15.43 6.38 21.86
C GLY A 51 15.94 4.94 21.94
N ARG A 52 15.71 4.15 20.88
CA ARG A 52 16.23 2.79 20.74
C ARG A 52 17.75 2.78 20.64
N ASP A 53 18.32 3.60 19.75
CA ASP A 53 19.77 3.70 19.53
C ASP A 53 20.48 4.04 20.87
N ALA A 54 19.96 5.03 21.60
CA ALA A 54 20.49 5.39 22.92
C ALA A 54 20.35 4.26 23.95
N ALA A 55 19.24 3.50 23.94
CA ALA A 55 19.07 2.37 24.84
C ALA A 55 20.03 1.22 24.50
N GLU A 56 20.24 0.93 23.21
CA GLU A 56 21.17 -0.10 22.75
C GLU A 56 22.62 0.25 23.11
N GLU A 57 23.04 1.50 22.86
CA GLU A 57 24.37 2.00 23.23
C GLU A 57 24.60 1.90 24.75
N ASN A 58 23.63 2.35 25.56
CA ASN A 58 23.72 2.27 27.02
C ASN A 58 23.84 0.82 27.50
N ILE A 59 23.02 -0.10 26.97
CA ILE A 59 23.07 -1.51 27.38
C ILE A 59 24.40 -2.15 26.97
N GLN A 60 24.92 -1.84 25.78
CA GLN A 60 26.23 -2.33 25.33
C GLN A 60 27.36 -1.82 26.24
N GLU A 61 27.29 -0.56 26.65
CA GLU A 61 28.26 0.02 27.57
C GLU A 61 28.22 -0.68 28.94
N GLU A 62 27.03 -0.84 29.53
CA GLU A 62 26.85 -1.53 30.82
C GLU A 62 27.29 -3.00 30.78
N LEU A 63 26.97 -3.74 29.71
CA LEU A 63 27.45 -5.10 29.50
C LEU A 63 28.98 -5.14 29.38
N GLY A 64 29.58 -4.18 28.66
CA GLY A 64 31.02 -4.03 28.56
C GLY A 64 31.69 -3.75 29.92
N GLN A 65 31.11 -2.86 30.71
CA GLN A 65 31.56 -2.56 32.07
C GLN A 65 31.46 -3.78 32.99
N CYS A 66 30.38 -4.56 32.89
CA CYS A 66 30.21 -5.81 33.63
C CYS A 66 31.28 -6.83 33.28
N ARG A 67 31.54 -7.05 31.97
CA ARG A 67 32.62 -7.94 31.51
C ARG A 67 33.99 -7.48 32.02
N ALA A 68 34.26 -6.17 31.96
CA ALA A 68 35.50 -5.60 32.48
C ALA A 68 35.63 -5.81 34.00
N ALA A 69 34.54 -5.68 34.76
CA ALA A 69 34.52 -5.93 36.20
C ALA A 69 34.80 -7.41 36.53
N LEU A 70 34.20 -8.35 35.80
CA LEU A 70 34.50 -9.78 35.92
C LEU A 70 35.98 -10.07 35.60
N GLY A 71 36.52 -9.44 34.55
CA GLY A 71 37.93 -9.54 34.20
C GLY A 71 38.88 -9.06 35.30
N ARG A 72 38.51 -7.99 36.03
CA ARG A 72 39.29 -7.51 37.19
C ARG A 72 39.18 -8.42 38.41
N LEU A 73 38.06 -9.11 38.60
CA LEU A 73 37.85 -10.06 39.70
C LEU A 73 38.51 -11.41 39.45
N SER A 74 38.66 -11.80 38.18
CA SER A 74 39.30 -13.05 37.75
C SER A 74 40.65 -13.36 38.43
N PRO A 75 41.65 -12.44 38.48
CA PRO A 75 42.93 -12.71 39.14
C PRO A 75 42.83 -12.83 40.66
N SER A 76 41.79 -12.30 41.30
CA SER A 76 41.56 -12.41 42.75
C SER A 76 40.89 -13.73 43.15
N CYS A 77 40.31 -14.46 42.19
CA CYS A 77 39.70 -15.77 42.40
C CYS A 77 40.72 -16.91 42.30
N THR A 78 41.27 -17.34 43.43
CA THR A 78 42.19 -18.49 43.50
C THR A 78 41.49 -19.82 43.71
N ASP A 79 40.28 -19.81 44.30
CA ASP A 79 39.49 -21.01 44.59
C ASP A 79 38.71 -21.53 43.38
N GLY A 80 38.49 -22.85 43.31
CA GLY A 80 37.75 -23.51 42.24
C GLY A 80 36.30 -23.04 42.13
N GLY A 81 35.61 -22.88 43.27
CA GLY A 81 34.22 -22.41 43.28
C GLY A 81 34.09 -20.96 42.81
N CYS A 82 35.07 -20.11 43.12
CA CYS A 82 35.13 -18.71 42.65
C CYS A 82 35.24 -18.62 41.13
N LYS A 83 36.04 -19.52 40.52
CA LYS A 83 36.22 -19.60 39.07
C LYS A 83 34.96 -20.12 38.36
N GLU A 84 34.34 -21.17 38.87
CA GLU A 84 33.07 -21.69 38.33
C GLU A 84 31.97 -20.62 38.37
N LEU A 85 31.87 -19.86 39.47
CA LEU A 85 30.91 -18.76 39.58
C LEU A 85 31.17 -17.64 38.56
N LEU A 86 32.44 -17.30 38.33
CA LEU A 86 32.85 -16.32 37.32
C LEU A 86 32.49 -16.77 35.90
N GLU A 87 32.75 -18.04 35.57
CA GLU A 87 32.37 -18.63 34.28
C GLU A 87 30.85 -18.64 34.10
N GLN A 88 30.10 -18.97 35.15
CA GLN A 88 28.64 -18.95 35.11
C GLN A 88 28.07 -17.52 34.95
N LEU A 89 28.68 -16.52 35.59
CA LEU A 89 28.33 -15.11 35.39
C LEU A 89 28.65 -14.64 33.97
N GLN A 90 29.80 -15.06 33.43
CA GLN A 90 30.20 -14.73 32.06
C GLN A 90 29.21 -15.31 31.04
N HIS A 91 28.81 -16.56 31.23
CA HIS A 91 27.79 -17.21 30.41
C HIS A 91 26.42 -16.53 30.53
N SER A 92 26.05 -16.11 31.74
CA SER A 92 24.80 -15.38 31.98
C SER A 92 24.78 -14.02 31.26
N LEU A 93 25.92 -13.32 31.19
CA LEU A 93 26.05 -12.09 30.39
C LEU A 93 25.91 -12.35 28.89
N ASP A 94 26.46 -13.44 28.36
CA ASP A 94 26.31 -13.80 26.94
C ASP A 94 24.85 -14.11 26.59
N VAL A 95 24.16 -14.84 27.46
CA VAL A 95 22.73 -15.11 27.31
C VAL A 95 21.91 -13.83 27.38
N LEU A 96 22.25 -12.92 28.31
CA LEU A 96 21.60 -11.63 28.47
C LEU A 96 21.79 -10.74 27.23
N GLU A 97 23.00 -10.63 26.70
CA GLU A 97 23.31 -9.87 25.49
C GLU A 97 22.47 -10.36 24.30
N ALA A 98 22.46 -11.69 24.07
CA ALA A 98 21.67 -12.28 23.01
C ALA A 98 20.15 -12.09 23.23
N ALA A 99 19.69 -12.09 24.49
CA ALA A 99 18.28 -11.83 24.81
C ALA A 99 17.90 -10.37 24.55
N VAL A 100 18.76 -9.42 24.91
CA VAL A 100 18.58 -7.99 24.62
C VAL A 100 18.50 -7.76 23.11
N GLU A 101 19.45 -8.29 22.33
CA GLU A 101 19.46 -8.13 20.87
C GLU A 101 18.17 -8.66 20.22
N ARG A 102 17.69 -9.82 20.67
CA ARG A 102 16.39 -10.36 20.21
C ARG A 102 15.23 -9.44 20.62
N ALA A 103 15.25 -8.92 21.84
CA ALA A 103 14.19 -8.06 22.34
C ALA A 103 14.14 -6.72 21.58
N THR A 104 15.29 -6.08 21.33
CA THR A 104 15.34 -4.81 20.58
C THR A 104 14.97 -5.01 19.11
N SER A 105 15.45 -6.09 18.48
CA SER A 105 15.05 -6.46 17.11
C SER A 105 13.56 -6.73 16.98
N ALA A 106 12.95 -7.36 18.00
CA ALA A 106 11.51 -7.59 18.03
C ALA A 106 10.75 -6.28 18.25
N ALA A 107 11.22 -5.41 19.14
CA ALA A 107 10.63 -4.10 19.41
C ALA A 107 10.62 -3.20 18.16
N GLU A 108 11.68 -3.22 17.34
CA GLU A 108 11.71 -2.51 16.06
C GLU A 108 10.62 -3.04 15.10
N LYS A 109 10.58 -4.37 14.88
CA LYS A 109 9.66 -4.98 13.91
C LYS A 109 8.20 -4.90 14.33
N LEU A 110 7.92 -4.99 15.63
CA LEU A 110 6.57 -5.04 16.19
C LEU A 110 6.13 -3.70 16.78
N GLY A 111 7.00 -2.69 16.77
CA GLY A 111 6.72 -1.36 17.30
C GLY A 111 5.49 -0.74 16.64
N ALA A 112 4.59 -0.18 17.45
CA ALA A 112 3.35 0.41 16.96
C ALA A 112 3.59 1.47 15.86
N VAL A 113 4.60 2.33 16.05
CA VAL A 113 4.99 3.37 15.08
C VAL A 113 5.53 2.75 13.78
N HIS A 114 6.30 1.65 13.87
CA HIS A 114 6.80 0.93 12.71
C HIS A 114 5.69 0.21 11.93
N GLN A 115 4.72 -0.36 12.63
CA GLN A 115 3.53 -0.95 12.00
C GLN A 115 2.65 0.11 11.35
N GLU A 116 2.47 1.26 12.00
CA GLU A 116 1.78 2.40 11.42
C GLU A 116 2.47 2.89 10.15
N ALA A 117 3.80 2.96 10.13
CA ALA A 117 4.56 3.32 8.93
C ALA A 117 4.38 2.30 7.80
N ARG A 118 4.43 1.01 8.13
CA ARG A 118 4.17 -0.07 7.18
C ARG A 118 2.75 0.00 6.61
N MET A 119 1.75 0.23 7.45
CA MET A 119 0.35 0.36 7.04
C MET A 119 0.11 1.61 6.20
N SER A 120 0.72 2.74 6.57
CA SER A 120 0.65 4.00 5.80
C SER A 120 1.18 3.80 4.38
N ARG A 121 2.32 3.12 4.22
CA ARG A 121 2.88 2.80 2.91
C ARG A 121 1.99 1.86 2.10
N ALA A 122 1.39 0.85 2.72
CA ALA A 122 0.45 -0.04 2.04
C ALA A 122 -0.80 0.73 1.56
N ALA A 123 -1.34 1.61 2.40
CA ALA A 123 -2.47 2.46 2.04
C ALA A 123 -2.15 3.40 0.87
N GLU A 124 -0.95 3.99 0.83
CA GLU A 124 -0.51 4.84 -0.28
C GLU A 124 -0.50 4.06 -1.62
N VAL A 125 -0.01 2.83 -1.64
CA VAL A 125 -0.05 1.96 -2.82
C VAL A 125 -1.48 1.67 -3.26
N MET A 126 -2.39 1.42 -2.32
CA MET A 126 -3.80 1.20 -2.63
C MET A 126 -4.48 2.45 -3.19
N VAL A 127 -4.19 3.63 -2.63
CA VAL A 127 -4.70 4.91 -3.14
C VAL A 127 -4.22 5.12 -4.57
N GLN A 128 -2.93 4.92 -4.83
CA GLN A 128 -2.37 5.00 -6.17
C GLN A 128 -3.05 4.03 -7.14
N HIS A 129 -3.33 2.80 -6.69
CA HIS A 129 -4.04 1.80 -7.49
C HIS A 129 -5.45 2.29 -7.88
N VAL A 130 -6.23 2.78 -6.91
CA VAL A 130 -7.58 3.32 -7.16
C VAL A 130 -7.53 4.50 -8.13
N GLU A 131 -6.56 5.39 -7.99
CA GLU A 131 -6.37 6.50 -8.93
C GLU A 131 -5.99 6.03 -10.34
N ASN A 132 -5.15 5.00 -10.46
CA ASN A 132 -4.82 4.41 -11.74
C ASN A 132 -6.06 3.83 -12.43
N LEU A 133 -6.91 3.10 -11.69
CA LEU A 133 -8.18 2.57 -12.21
C LEU A 133 -9.12 3.68 -12.67
N LYS A 134 -9.24 4.77 -11.89
CA LYS A 134 -10.05 5.94 -12.29
C LYS A 134 -9.56 6.55 -13.60
N ARG A 135 -8.24 6.71 -13.76
CA ARG A 135 -7.64 7.21 -15.01
C ARG A 135 -7.90 6.27 -16.18
N HIS A 136 -7.83 4.96 -15.96
CA HIS A 136 -8.13 3.96 -16.98
C HIS A 136 -9.59 4.04 -17.43
N HIS A 137 -10.53 4.05 -16.49
CA HIS A 137 -11.95 4.12 -16.75
C HIS A 137 -12.34 5.35 -17.58
N VAL A 138 -11.77 6.52 -17.26
CA VAL A 138 -12.02 7.76 -18.02
C VAL A 138 -11.52 7.65 -19.46
N ARG A 139 -10.36 7.00 -19.69
CA ARG A 139 -9.81 6.80 -21.03
C ARG A 139 -10.68 5.86 -21.86
N GLU A 140 -10.99 4.69 -21.33
CA GLU A 140 -11.87 3.72 -22.00
C GLU A 140 -13.24 4.33 -22.30
N HIS A 141 -13.78 5.12 -21.38
CA HIS A 141 -15.06 5.79 -21.62
C HIS A 141 -14.96 6.80 -22.76
N ALA A 142 -13.88 7.57 -22.85
CA ALA A 142 -13.65 8.52 -23.95
C ALA A 142 -13.52 7.80 -25.30
N GLU A 143 -12.75 6.71 -25.36
CA GLU A 143 -12.59 5.88 -26.57
C GLU A 143 -13.92 5.27 -27.02
N LEU A 144 -14.72 4.77 -26.07
CA LEU A 144 -16.05 4.24 -26.37
C LEU A 144 -16.99 5.32 -26.93
N GLU A 145 -16.96 6.53 -26.38
CA GLU A 145 -17.77 7.64 -26.89
C GLU A 145 -17.31 8.11 -28.28
N GLU A 146 -16.01 8.10 -28.56
CA GLU A 146 -15.48 8.38 -29.90
C GLU A 146 -15.94 7.32 -30.91
N MET A 147 -15.84 6.04 -30.58
CA MET A 147 -16.27 4.96 -31.46
C MET A 147 -17.79 5.01 -31.73
N LYS A 148 -18.61 5.32 -30.71
CA LYS A 148 -20.05 5.56 -30.90
C LYS A 148 -20.33 6.72 -31.87
N ARG A 149 -19.60 7.83 -31.74
CA ARG A 149 -19.75 8.99 -32.66
C ARG A 149 -19.39 8.61 -34.09
N LEU A 150 -18.29 7.88 -34.30
CA LEU A 150 -17.88 7.41 -35.63
C LEU A 150 -18.94 6.50 -36.26
N ILE A 151 -19.52 5.56 -35.50
CA ILE A 151 -20.59 4.68 -35.99
C ILE A 151 -21.84 5.50 -36.36
N GLN A 152 -22.26 6.45 -35.53
CA GLN A 152 -23.41 7.32 -35.81
C GLN A 152 -23.18 8.22 -37.02
N GLN A 153 -21.96 8.73 -37.20
CA GLN A 153 -21.60 9.50 -38.39
C GLN A 153 -21.58 8.63 -39.64
N ASN A 154 -21.04 7.41 -39.56
CA ASN A 154 -20.99 6.48 -40.68
C ASN A 154 -22.40 6.04 -41.12
N SER A 155 -23.29 5.73 -40.17
CA SER A 155 -24.68 5.39 -40.49
C SER A 155 -25.43 6.55 -41.15
N ARG A 156 -25.24 7.78 -40.65
CA ARG A 156 -25.78 8.99 -41.30
C ARG A 156 -25.19 9.21 -42.69
N ASN A 157 -23.88 9.06 -42.87
CA ASN A 157 -23.24 9.19 -44.18
C ASN A 157 -23.74 8.14 -45.16
N ARG A 158 -23.96 6.91 -44.70
CA ARG A 158 -24.53 5.82 -45.51
C ARG A 158 -25.96 6.14 -45.96
N GLN A 159 -26.81 6.63 -45.06
CA GLN A 159 -28.17 7.06 -45.39
C GLN A 159 -28.16 8.20 -46.43
N LEU A 160 -27.24 9.16 -46.31
CA LEU A 160 -27.09 10.24 -47.28
C LEU A 160 -26.63 9.73 -48.65
N ALA A 161 -25.70 8.78 -48.70
CA ALA A 161 -25.25 8.16 -49.95
C ALA A 161 -26.38 7.38 -50.66
N GLU A 162 -27.23 6.68 -49.89
CA GLU A 162 -28.39 5.95 -50.43
C GLU A 162 -29.44 6.92 -51.02
N THR A 163 -29.69 8.08 -50.39
CA THR A 163 -30.60 9.11 -50.95
C THR A 163 -30.06 9.84 -52.18
N GLN A 164 -28.73 9.88 -52.36
CA GLN A 164 -28.11 10.54 -53.51
C GLN A 164 -28.20 9.66 -54.78
N ASP A 165 -28.10 8.34 -54.63
CA ASP A 165 -28.22 7.37 -55.73
C ASP A 165 -29.65 7.33 -56.33
N ASP A 166 -30.69 7.64 -55.54
CA ASP A 166 -32.07 7.80 -56.03
C ASP A 166 -32.28 9.10 -56.84
N THR A 167 -31.35 10.06 -56.78
CA THR A 167 -31.47 11.37 -57.46
C THR A 167 -30.68 11.44 -58.78
N GLU A 168 -29.89 10.42 -59.13
CA GLU A 168 -29.21 10.33 -60.43
C GLU A 168 -29.94 9.37 -61.39
N PRO A 169 -30.57 9.87 -62.48
CA PRO A 169 -31.14 8.99 -63.49
C PRO A 169 -30.00 8.28 -64.24
N ARG A 170 -30.04 6.95 -64.19
CA ARG A 170 -29.11 6.02 -64.85
C ARG A 170 -28.81 6.36 -66.32
N LEU A 171 -27.67 6.99 -66.57
CA LEU A 171 -27.04 6.99 -67.89
C LEU A 171 -25.98 5.87 -67.94
N ARG A 172 -26.44 4.64 -68.19
CA ARG A 172 -25.57 3.55 -68.67
C ARG A 172 -25.12 3.89 -70.11
N PRO A 173 -23.82 3.96 -70.43
CA PRO A 173 -23.38 3.86 -71.81
C PRO A 173 -23.47 2.40 -72.26
N HIS A 174 -24.25 2.13 -73.32
CA HIS A 174 -24.25 0.84 -74.03
C HIS A 174 -22.87 0.56 -74.67
N PRO A 175 -22.41 -0.70 -74.75
CA PRO A 175 -21.16 -1.03 -75.43
C PRO A 175 -21.36 -1.01 -76.94
N LEU A 176 -20.64 -0.12 -77.64
CA LEU A 176 -20.58 -0.11 -79.11
C LEU A 176 -19.63 -1.21 -79.60
N MET A 177 -20.19 -2.16 -80.36
CA MET A 177 -19.44 -3.11 -81.19
C MET A 177 -18.55 -2.36 -82.19
N ARG A 178 -17.23 -2.59 -82.16
CA ARG A 178 -16.30 -2.13 -83.19
C ARG A 178 -16.24 -3.16 -84.30
N THR A 179 -16.76 -2.81 -85.48
CA THR A 179 -16.60 -3.57 -86.72
C THR A 179 -15.16 -3.50 -87.24
N PHE A 180 -14.69 -4.64 -87.75
CA PHE A 180 -13.45 -4.82 -88.50
C PHE A 180 -13.44 -3.99 -89.79
N GLN A 181 -12.27 -3.45 -90.15
CA GLN A 181 -11.94 -3.16 -91.55
C GLN A 181 -10.44 -3.38 -91.79
N GLN A 182 -10.16 -4.27 -92.73
CA GLN A 182 -8.85 -4.59 -93.31
C GLN A 182 -8.29 -3.38 -94.07
N VAL A 183 -6.96 -3.21 -94.05
CA VAL A 183 -6.23 -2.48 -95.09
C VAL A 183 -5.05 -3.33 -95.54
N THR A 184 -4.86 -3.24 -96.85
CA THR A 184 -4.07 -4.00 -97.84
C THR A 184 -2.61 -4.26 -97.49
#